data_AF-A0A3B9M9H8-F1
#
_entry.id   AF-A0A3B9M9H8-F1
#
_cell.length_a   1.000
_cell.length_b   1.000
_cell.length_c   1.000
_cell.angle_alpha   90.00
_cell.angle_beta   90.00
_cell.angle_gamma   90.00
#
_symmetry.space_group_name_H-M   'P 1'
#
loop_
_entity.id
_entity.type
_entity.pdbx_description
1 polymer ?
#
loop_
_entity_poly.entity_id
_entity_poly.type
_entity_poly.pdbx_seq_one_letter_code
_entity_poly.pdbx_strand_id
1 'polypeptide(L)'
;TPAWVPISIGGAMGCAGYLAAALDQHAVAILLASVLIGGCYAIFHSTMQAWATDIAPEVRGTAAALFVTSAFTGGAIGSGLGAFFAQAHQYRSLFLLAAALSVPVVITAALTRARYPGSMLAEQVEELAGS
;
A
#
# COMPACT_ATOMS: atom_id res chain seq x y z
N THR A 1 -9.96 8.92 13.98
CA THR A 1 -9.91 9.26 12.54
C THR A 1 -10.48 8.12 11.74
N PRO A 2 -11.17 8.35 10.61
CA PRO A 2 -11.76 7.27 9.81
C PRO A 2 -10.69 6.26 9.38
N ALA A 3 -11.03 4.96 9.42
CA ALA A 3 -10.06 3.88 9.28
C ALA A 3 -9.37 3.81 7.90
N TRP A 4 -9.93 4.46 6.88
CA TRP A 4 -9.38 4.56 5.53
C TRP A 4 -8.34 5.69 5.35
N VAL A 5 -8.26 6.62 6.31
CA VAL A 5 -7.37 7.80 6.22
C VAL A 5 -5.88 7.41 6.20
N PRO A 6 -5.36 6.55 7.10
CA PRO A 6 -3.95 6.16 7.07
C PRO A 6 -3.57 5.48 5.75
N ILE A 7 -4.45 4.62 5.22
CA ILE A 7 -4.28 3.97 3.93
C ILE A 7 -4.19 5.02 2.81
N SER A 8 -5.09 6.01 2.81
CA SER A 8 -5.09 7.02 1.75
C SER A 8 -3.85 7.92 1.81
N ILE A 9 -3.40 8.30 3.02
CA ILE A 9 -2.20 9.13 3.20
C ILE A 9 -0.96 8.36 2.75
N GLY A 10 -0.72 7.16 3.31
CA GLY A 10 0.45 6.37 2.95
C GLY A 10 0.46 5.98 1.47
N GLY A 11 -0.70 5.65 0.92
CA GLY A 11 -0.86 5.33 -0.50
C GLY A 11 -0.58 6.53 -1.41
N ALA A 12 -1.05 7.73 -1.04
CA ALA A 12 -0.75 8.97 -1.76
C ALA A 12 0.75 9.29 -1.72
N MET A 13 1.43 9.06 -0.59
CA MET A 13 2.89 9.18 -0.51
C MET A 13 3.59 8.25 -1.51
N GLY A 14 3.17 6.97 -1.59
CA GLY A 14 3.73 6.03 -2.56
C GLY A 14 3.52 6.46 -4.01
N CYS A 15 2.31 6.88 -4.37
CA CYS A 15 2.01 7.38 -5.71
C CYS A 15 2.83 8.63 -6.05
N ALA A 16 2.92 9.58 -5.12
CA ALA A 16 3.72 10.79 -5.29
C ALA A 16 5.22 10.48 -5.41
N GLY A 17 5.73 9.51 -4.65
CA GLY A 17 7.13 9.08 -4.71
C GLY A 17 7.47 8.49 -6.08
N TYR A 18 6.65 7.57 -6.60
CA TYR A 18 6.85 7.04 -7.94
C TYR A 18 6.71 8.11 -9.03
N LEU A 19 5.75 9.03 -8.91
CA LEU A 19 5.61 10.13 -9.86
C LEU A 19 6.82 11.07 -9.84
N ALA A 20 7.34 11.41 -8.65
CA ALA A 20 8.53 12.24 -8.51
C ALA A 20 9.74 11.61 -9.20
N ALA A 21 10.00 10.31 -8.97
CA ALA A 21 11.08 9.57 -9.62
C ALA A 21 10.89 9.43 -11.14
N ALA A 22 9.64 9.48 -11.63
CA ALA A 22 9.34 9.47 -13.05
C ALA A 22 9.61 10.83 -13.73
N LEU A 23 9.40 11.92 -13.00
CA LEU A 23 9.58 13.28 -13.51
C LEU A 23 11.05 13.70 -13.52
N ASP A 24 11.79 13.35 -12.47
CA ASP A 24 13.21 13.67 -12.32
C ASP A 24 13.97 12.52 -11.66
N GLN A 25 15.11 12.16 -12.25
CA GLN A 25 15.96 11.04 -11.87
C GLN A 25 17.31 11.49 -11.29
N HIS A 26 17.48 12.78 -11.03
CA HIS A 26 18.60 13.28 -10.26
C HIS A 26 18.54 12.79 -8.80
N ALA A 27 19.71 12.75 -8.15
CA ALA A 27 19.87 12.19 -6.81
C ALA A 27 18.87 12.78 -5.79
N VAL A 28 18.61 14.08 -5.84
CA VAL A 28 17.67 14.74 -4.91
C VAL A 28 16.23 14.27 -5.11
N ALA A 29 15.77 14.14 -6.36
CA ALA A 29 14.42 13.66 -6.67
C ALA A 29 14.25 12.19 -6.25
N ILE A 30 15.26 11.36 -6.49
CA ILE A 30 15.26 9.95 -6.06
C ILE A 30 15.29 9.82 -4.52
N LEU A 31 16.03 10.69 -3.83
CA LEU A 31 16.00 10.73 -2.36
C LEU A 31 14.62 11.11 -1.83
N LEU A 32 13.98 12.13 -2.41
CA LEU A 32 12.60 12.50 -2.07
C LEU A 32 11.63 11.34 -2.31
N ALA A 33 11.71 10.70 -3.49
CA ALA A 33 10.91 9.54 -3.82
C ALA A 33 11.10 8.40 -2.80
N SER A 34 12.35 8.15 -2.39
CA SER A 34 12.69 7.11 -1.41
C SER A 34 12.05 7.39 -0.05
N VAL A 35 12.08 8.64 0.43
CA VAL A 35 11.42 9.04 1.69
C VAL A 35 9.91 8.85 1.60
N LEU A 36 9.29 9.26 0.48
CA LEU A 36 7.85 9.13 0.26
C LEU A 36 7.41 7.66 0.21
N ILE A 37 8.15 6.81 -0.51
CA ILE A 37 7.89 5.37 -0.57
C ILE A 37 8.14 4.70 0.78
N GLY A 38 9.15 5.14 1.53
CA GLY A 38 9.37 4.72 2.92
C GLY A 38 8.17 5.04 3.81
N GLY A 39 7.58 6.22 3.67
CA GLY A 39 6.34 6.59 4.36
C GLY A 39 5.14 5.75 3.94
N CYS A 40 5.03 5.38 2.65
CA CYS A 40 4.04 4.40 2.19
C CYS A 40 4.18 3.06 2.93
N TYR A 41 5.40 2.51 3.03
CA TYR A 41 5.63 1.28 3.79
C TYR A 41 5.30 1.43 5.28
N ALA A 42 5.74 2.53 5.89
CA ALA A 42 5.53 2.78 7.31
C ALA A 42 4.05 2.94 7.68
N ILE A 43 3.23 3.53 6.80
CA ILE A 43 1.83 3.87 7.08
C ILE A 43 0.87 2.93 6.36
N PHE A 44 0.90 2.86 5.02
CA PHE A 44 -0.06 2.08 4.24
C PHE A 44 0.15 0.58 4.42
N HIS A 45 1.38 0.09 4.21
CA HIS A 45 1.66 -1.34 4.24
C HIS A 45 1.45 -1.94 5.63
N SER A 46 1.99 -1.29 6.68
CA SER A 46 1.80 -1.73 8.07
C SER A 46 0.32 -1.74 8.48
N THR A 47 -0.46 -0.72 8.09
CA THR A 47 -1.90 -0.66 8.37
C THR A 47 -2.65 -1.78 7.67
N MET A 48 -2.33 -2.06 6.40
CA MET A 48 -2.93 -3.19 5.68
C MET A 48 -2.58 -4.54 6.28
N GLN A 49 -1.33 -4.71 6.73
CA GLN A 49 -0.88 -5.94 7.36
C GLN A 49 -1.63 -6.22 8.66
N ALA A 50 -1.80 -5.20 9.51
CA ALA A 50 -2.61 -5.33 10.73
C ALA A 50 -4.06 -5.65 10.39
N TRP A 51 -4.65 -4.91 9.45
CA TRP A 51 -6.03 -5.10 9.03
C TRP A 51 -6.33 -6.49 8.49
N ALA A 52 -5.42 -7.06 7.70
CA ALA A 52 -5.59 -8.39 7.10
C ALA A 52 -5.85 -9.45 8.17
N THR A 53 -5.21 -9.35 9.33
CA THR A 53 -5.43 -10.27 10.44
C THR A 53 -6.64 -9.93 11.30
N ASP A 54 -7.06 -8.66 11.31
CA ASP A 54 -8.18 -8.20 12.13
C ASP A 54 -9.55 -8.44 11.47
N ILE A 55 -9.60 -8.54 10.14
CA ILE A 55 -10.87 -8.82 9.43
C ILE A 55 -11.29 -10.30 9.55
N ALA A 56 -10.34 -11.20 9.85
CA ALA A 56 -10.58 -12.64 9.96
C ALA A 56 -9.83 -13.22 11.19
N PRO A 57 -10.23 -12.83 12.42
CA PRO A 57 -9.52 -13.21 13.65
C PRO A 57 -9.50 -14.74 13.89
N GLU A 58 -10.51 -15.46 13.41
CA GLU A 58 -10.61 -16.92 13.53
C GLU A 58 -9.53 -17.67 12.74
N VAL A 59 -9.00 -17.04 11.69
CA VAL A 59 -8.04 -17.64 10.74
C VAL A 59 -6.82 -16.74 10.50
N ARG A 60 -6.36 -16.03 11.54
CA ARG A 60 -5.26 -15.04 11.48
C ARG A 60 -4.01 -15.54 10.79
N GLY A 61 -3.61 -16.78 11.07
CA GLY A 61 -2.43 -17.40 10.45
C GLY A 61 -2.55 -17.48 8.93
N THR A 62 -3.70 -17.94 8.43
CA THR A 62 -3.97 -18.01 6.99
C THR A 62 -4.07 -16.63 6.36
N ALA A 63 -4.73 -15.67 7.02
CA ALA A 63 -4.84 -14.31 6.54
C ALA A 63 -3.46 -13.62 6.40
N ALA A 64 -2.60 -13.78 7.41
CA ALA A 64 -1.22 -13.29 7.37
C ALA A 64 -0.41 -13.96 6.25
N ALA A 65 -0.52 -15.28 6.09
CA ALA A 65 0.18 -16.03 5.04
C ALA A 65 -0.24 -15.58 3.63
N LEU A 66 -1.54 -15.37 3.39
CA LEU A 66 -2.05 -14.87 2.11
C LEU A 66 -1.58 -13.43 1.83
N PHE A 67 -1.56 -12.57 2.85
CA PHE A 67 -1.05 -11.21 2.70
C PHE A 67 0.44 -11.20 2.31
N VAL A 68 1.27 -11.96 3.04
CA VAL A 68 2.70 -12.07 2.78
C VAL A 68 2.98 -12.72 1.42
N THR A 69 2.26 -13.78 1.07
CA THR A 69 2.36 -14.42 -0.25
C THR A 69 2.07 -13.41 -1.36
N SER A 70 0.96 -12.67 -1.23
CA SER A 70 0.57 -11.63 -2.20
C SER A 70 1.64 -10.54 -2.32
N ALA A 71 2.20 -10.08 -1.19
CA ALA A 71 3.25 -9.08 -1.17
C ALA A 71 4.53 -9.56 -1.88
N PHE A 72 4.97 -10.80 -1.62
CA PHE A 72 6.13 -11.37 -2.29
C PHE A 72 5.89 -11.64 -3.77
N THR A 73 4.71 -12.14 -4.15
CA THR A 73 4.34 -12.31 -5.57
C THR A 73 4.39 -10.98 -6.31
N GLY A 74 3.81 -9.92 -5.73
CA GLY A 74 3.89 -8.57 -6.29
C GLY A 74 5.34 -8.07 -6.40
N GLY A 75 6.16 -8.28 -5.36
CA GLY A 75 7.59 -7.93 -5.36
C GLY A 75 8.39 -8.67 -6.45
N ALA A 76 8.11 -9.95 -6.68
CA ALA A 76 8.74 -10.73 -7.74
C ALA A 76 8.38 -10.23 -9.14
N ILE A 77 7.08 -9.99 -9.41
CA ILE A 77 6.61 -9.42 -10.68
C ILE A 77 7.22 -8.02 -10.89
N GLY A 78 7.17 -7.17 -9.85
CA GLY A 78 7.72 -5.82 -9.89
C GLY A 78 9.23 -5.80 -10.15
N SER A 79 9.99 -6.72 -9.54
CA SER A 79 11.43 -6.85 -9.77
C SER A 79 11.75 -7.28 -11.20
N GLY A 80 10.98 -8.24 -11.76
CA GLY A 80 11.12 -8.68 -13.14
C GLY A 80 10.84 -7.56 -14.15
N LEU A 81 9.72 -6.85 -13.98
CA LEU A 81 9.39 -5.67 -14.80
C LEU A 81 10.44 -4.56 -14.63
N GLY A 82 10.88 -4.32 -13.40
CA GLY A 82 11.92 -3.34 -13.09
C GLY A 82 13.23 -3.64 -13.81
N ALA A 83 13.68 -4.89 -13.78
CA ALA A 83 14.86 -5.33 -14.50
C ALA A 83 14.70 -5.17 -16.03
N PHE A 84 13.53 -5.49 -16.58
CA PHE A 84 13.25 -5.34 -18.01
C PHE A 84 13.38 -3.87 -18.46
N PHE A 85 12.73 -2.93 -17.77
CA PHE A 85 12.82 -1.51 -18.11
C PHE A 85 14.21 -0.92 -17.82
N ALA A 86 14.87 -1.33 -16.73
CA ALA A 86 16.19 -0.83 -16.37
C ALA A 86 17.27 -1.22 -17.40
N GLN A 87 17.23 -2.46 -17.91
CA GLN A 87 18.13 -2.91 -18.98
C GLN A 87 17.96 -2.12 -20.28
N ALA A 88 16.74 -1.64 -20.55
CA ALA A 88 16.45 -0.76 -21.69
C ALA A 88 16.72 0.73 -21.38
N HIS A 89 17.28 1.08 -20.22
CA HIS A 89 17.46 2.45 -19.73
C HIS A 89 16.16 3.28 -19.67
N GLN A 90 15.01 2.62 -19.54
CA GLN A 90 13.68 3.25 -19.53
C GLN A 90 13.15 3.47 -18.10
N TYR A 91 13.94 4.12 -17.24
CA TYR A 91 13.58 4.38 -15.85
C TYR A 91 12.32 5.23 -15.70
N ARG A 92 12.09 6.17 -16.62
CA ARG A 92 10.88 7.02 -16.58
C ARG A 92 9.61 6.19 -16.77
N SER A 93 9.62 5.28 -17.75
CA SER A 93 8.51 4.36 -18.01
C SER A 93 8.29 3.41 -16.84
N LEU A 94 9.37 2.90 -16.23
CA LEU A 94 9.33 2.06 -15.03
C LEU A 94 8.57 2.76 -13.89
N PHE A 95 8.97 3.99 -13.56
CA PHE A 95 8.35 4.72 -12.46
C PHE A 95 6.92 5.19 -12.77
N LEU A 96 6.62 5.57 -14.02
CA LEU A 96 5.24 5.86 -14.45
C LEU A 96 4.34 4.63 -14.33
N LEU A 97 4.82 3.45 -14.73
CA LEU A 97 4.07 2.21 -14.57
C LEU A 97 3.81 1.89 -13.10
N ALA A 98 4.82 2.05 -12.24
CA ALA A 98 4.67 1.86 -10.80
C ALA A 98 3.64 2.83 -10.19
N ALA A 99 3.68 4.12 -10.57
CA ALA A 99 2.68 5.10 -10.16
C ALA A 99 1.27 4.71 -10.63
N ALA A 100 1.12 4.36 -11.91
CA ALA A 100 -0.16 4.00 -12.51
C ALA A 100 -0.79 2.75 -11.87
N LEU A 101 0.03 1.74 -11.54
CA LEU A 101 -0.45 0.52 -10.86
C LEU A 101 -0.75 0.75 -9.38
N SER A 102 -0.07 1.70 -8.73
CA SER A 102 -0.30 2.02 -7.31
C SER A 102 -1.66 2.69 -7.08
N VAL A 103 -2.10 3.56 -7.98
CA VAL A 103 -3.39 4.28 -7.86
C VAL A 103 -4.59 3.35 -7.63
N PRO A 104 -4.88 2.35 -8.49
CA PRO A 104 -6.02 1.45 -8.28
C PRO A 104 -5.88 0.62 -7.01
N VAL A 105 -4.66 0.24 -6.61
CA VAL A 105 -4.41 -0.48 -5.35
C VAL A 105 -4.79 0.37 -4.15
N VAL A 106 -4.35 1.63 -4.11
CA VAL A 106 -4.64 2.56 -3.02
C VAL A 106 -6.14 2.84 -2.94
N ILE A 107 -6.80 3.09 -4.09
CA ILE A 107 -8.25 3.32 -4.15
C ILE A 107 -8.99 2.08 -3.63
N THR A 108 -8.65 0.89 -4.12
CA THR A 108 -9.32 -0.36 -3.71
C THR A 108 -9.12 -0.63 -2.21
N ALA A 109 -7.91 -0.43 -1.69
CA ALA A 109 -7.62 -0.59 -0.27
C ALA A 109 -8.40 0.42 0.60
N ALA A 110 -8.46 1.69 0.20
CA ALA A 110 -9.20 2.71 0.93
C ALA A 110 -10.72 2.45 0.94
N LEU A 111 -11.29 2.07 -0.21
CA LEU A 111 -12.72 1.76 -0.34
C LEU A 111 -13.09 0.51 0.47
N THR A 112 -12.30 -0.55 0.38
CA THR A 112 -12.55 -1.79 1.14
C THR A 112 -12.39 -1.58 2.64
N ARG A 113 -11.38 -0.81 3.08
CA ARG A 113 -11.22 -0.44 4.49
C ARG A 113 -12.37 0.41 5.02
N ALA A 114 -12.96 1.28 4.19
CA ALA A 114 -14.15 2.04 4.58
C ALA A 114 -15.40 1.16 4.70
N ARG A 115 -15.50 0.08 3.94
CA ARG A 115 -16.62 -0.87 3.96
C ARG A 115 -16.49 -1.93 5.06
N TYR A 116 -15.27 -2.33 5.41
CA TYR A 116 -14.99 -3.40 6.36
C TYR A 116 -14.02 -2.92 7.46
N PRO A 117 -14.52 -2.23 8.51
CA PRO A 117 -13.68 -1.58 9.53
C PRO A 117 -12.84 -2.54 10.41
N GLY A 118 -13.19 -3.83 10.44
CA GLY A 118 -12.62 -4.85 11.34
C GLY A 118 -13.51 -5.13 12.55
N SER A 119 -13.32 -6.28 13.23
CA SER A 119 -14.18 -6.74 14.33
C SER A 119 -14.18 -5.81 15.55
N MET A 120 -13.02 -5.23 15.89
CA MET A 120 -12.84 -4.35 17.05
C MET A 120 -13.73 -3.09 17.04
N LEU A 121 -13.99 -2.51 15.86
CA LEU A 121 -14.89 -1.35 15.73
C LEU A 121 -16.36 -1.76 15.78
N ALA A 122 -16.70 -2.99 15.36
CA ALA A 122 -18.05 -3.51 15.47
C ALA A 122 -18.44 -3.74 16.94
N GLU A 123 -17.54 -4.35 17.72
CA GLU A 123 -17.71 -4.53 19.18
C GLU A 123 -17.89 -3.19 19.92
N GLN A 124 -17.04 -2.19 19.63
CA GLN A 124 -17.16 -0.87 20.28
C GLN A 124 -18.45 -0.12 19.92
N VAL A 125 -18.94 -0.26 18.69
CA VAL A 125 -20.23 0.34 18.27
C VAL A 125 -21.40 -0.36 18.95
N GLU A 126 -21.33 -1.67 19.13
CA GLU A 126 -22.36 -2.46 19.83
C GLU A 126 -22.39 -2.15 21.33
N GLU A 127 -21.22 -2.00 21.97
CA GLU A 127 -21.09 -1.60 23.38
C GLU A 127 -21.65 -0.18 23.63
N LEU A 128 -21.41 0.76 22.72
CA LEU A 128 -21.95 2.13 22.77
C LEU A 128 -23.46 2.20 22.46
N ALA A 129 -24.00 1.27 21.68
CA ALA A 129 -25.43 1.21 21.37
C ALA A 129 -26.25 0.46 22.43
N GLY A 130 -25.59 -0.37 23.25
CA GLY A 130 -26.18 -1.10 24.37
C GLY A 130 -26.21 -0.36 25.72
N SER A 131 -25.57 0.82 25.81
CA SER A 131 -25.53 1.70 26.99
C SER A 131 -26.44 2.91 26.85
#